data_AF-A0AAN6NN26-F1
#
_entry.id   AF-A0AAN6NN26-F1
#
_cell.length_a   1.000
_cell.length_b   1.000
_cell.length_c   1.000
_cell.angle_alpha   90.00
_cell.angle_beta   90.00
_cell.angle_gamma   90.00
#
_symmetry.space_group_name_H-M   'P 1'
#
loop_
_entity.id
_entity.type
_entity.pdbx_description
1 polymer ?
#
loop_
_entity_poly.entity_id
_entity_poly.type
_entity_poly.pdbx_seq_one_letter_code
_entity_poly.pdbx_strand_id
1 'polypeptide(L)'
;MPSPSAILRLASLAFLPLAAVARSVGPYIQPRQANTTSDGLTHPEKLSFSVNCSQSAADDYGHGDGLLDGFHYLMNRNGKPGNDPNSCGRISCAYDTTIQWCNNDASNRKELESYQVIARAVMEIFQQKSCWQNFDDDNYMNAGVKGEVFVDGQDWSVKVIHQNCAVPA
;
A
#
# COMPACT_ATOMS: atom_id res chain seq x y z
N MET A 1 63.64 -51.99 -18.73
CA MET A 1 62.44 -52.62 -19.33
C MET A 1 61.44 -52.92 -18.23
N PRO A 2 60.25 -52.31 -18.25
CA PRO A 2 59.07 -52.97 -17.70
C PRO A 2 57.91 -53.05 -18.71
N SER A 3 57.16 -54.14 -18.56
CA SER A 3 55.92 -54.58 -19.21
C SER A 3 54.67 -54.11 -18.41
N PRO A 4 53.41 -54.42 -18.76
CA PRO A 4 52.37 -53.39 -18.88
C PRO A 4 51.15 -53.59 -17.95
N SER A 5 50.32 -52.55 -17.89
CA SER A 5 48.85 -52.57 -17.79
C SER A 5 48.11 -53.34 -16.68
N ALA A 6 47.42 -52.57 -15.83
CA ALA A 6 46.02 -52.81 -15.42
C ALA A 6 45.50 -51.50 -14.77
N ILE A 7 44.84 -50.60 -15.52
CA ILE A 7 43.38 -50.46 -15.60
C ILE A 7 42.66 -50.73 -14.27
N LEU A 8 42.30 -49.66 -13.56
CA LEU A 8 41.05 -49.63 -12.82
C LEU A 8 40.31 -48.32 -13.14
N ARG A 9 39.06 -48.49 -13.55
CA ARG A 9 38.12 -47.47 -13.97
C ARG A 9 37.31 -46.93 -12.79
N LEU A 10 36.74 -45.75 -13.02
CA LEU A 10 35.56 -45.15 -12.38
C LEU A 10 35.80 -44.57 -10.98
N ALA A 11 35.28 -43.39 -10.61
CA ALA A 11 34.13 -42.68 -11.12
C ALA A 11 34.32 -41.16 -11.03
N SER A 12 33.82 -40.47 -12.05
CA SER A 12 33.61 -39.03 -12.06
C SER A 12 32.60 -38.63 -10.99
N LEU A 13 33.03 -37.88 -9.98
CA LEU A 13 32.14 -37.04 -9.18
C LEU A 13 32.27 -35.62 -9.71
N ALA A 14 31.36 -35.27 -10.62
CA ALA A 14 31.12 -33.88 -10.97
C ALA A 14 30.57 -33.19 -9.72
N PHE A 15 31.39 -32.36 -9.08
CA PHE A 15 30.91 -31.39 -8.11
C PHE A 15 30.11 -30.32 -8.86
N LEU A 16 28.80 -30.51 -8.94
CA LEU A 16 27.88 -29.43 -9.29
C LEU A 16 27.88 -28.43 -8.13
N PRO A 17 27.97 -27.11 -8.41
CA PRO A 17 27.88 -26.12 -7.36
C PRO A 17 26.42 -26.10 -6.87
N LEU A 18 26.19 -26.42 -5.59
CA LEU A 18 24.96 -25.99 -4.93
C LEU A 18 25.05 -24.46 -4.80
N ALA A 19 24.54 -23.75 -5.80
CA ALA A 19 24.15 -22.36 -5.64
C ALA A 19 23.00 -22.33 -4.62
N ALA A 20 23.34 -22.08 -3.36
CA ALA A 20 22.35 -21.71 -2.36
C ALA A 20 21.73 -20.39 -2.82
N VAL A 21 20.50 -20.44 -3.33
CA VAL A 21 19.68 -19.23 -3.51
C VAL A 21 19.26 -18.78 -2.11
N ALA A 22 20.15 -18.03 -1.45
CA ALA A 22 19.75 -17.20 -0.34
C ALA A 22 18.85 -16.11 -0.93
N ARG A 23 17.53 -16.25 -0.77
CA ARG A 23 16.63 -15.11 -0.88
C ARG A 23 16.98 -14.19 0.27
N SER A 24 17.87 -13.23 0.01
CA SER A 24 18.05 -12.10 0.91
C SER A 24 16.72 -11.36 0.95
N VAL A 25 15.97 -11.53 2.04
CA VAL A 25 14.93 -10.58 2.40
C VAL A 25 15.71 -9.28 2.63
N GLY A 26 15.60 -8.35 1.68
CA GLY A 26 16.24 -7.05 1.81
C GLY A 26 15.79 -6.41 3.13
N PRO A 27 16.67 -5.69 3.85
CA PRO A 27 16.27 -5.04 5.09
C PRO A 27 15.07 -4.14 4.81
N TYR A 28 14.05 -4.26 5.66
CA TYR A 28 12.90 -3.35 5.70
C TYR A 28 13.45 -1.92 5.74
N ILE A 29 13.29 -1.18 4.64
CA ILE A 29 13.77 0.18 4.54
C ILE A 29 12.90 1.01 5.48
N GLN A 30 13.44 1.38 6.64
CA GLN A 30 12.84 2.41 7.49
C GLN A 30 12.58 3.66 6.63
N PRO A 31 11.40 4.30 6.72
CA PRO A 31 11.17 5.56 6.03
C PRO A 31 12.14 6.61 6.57
N ARG A 32 13.21 6.86 5.81
CA ARG A 32 14.11 7.99 6.01
C ARG A 32 13.32 9.27 5.73
N GLN A 33 13.23 10.11 6.76
CA GLN A 33 13.33 11.58 6.70
C GLN A 33 13.25 12.17 5.27
N ALA A 34 12.04 12.34 4.74
CA ALA A 34 11.84 12.85 3.39
C ALA A 34 11.58 14.36 3.42
N ASN A 35 12.68 15.12 3.34
CA ASN A 35 12.63 16.47 2.81
C ASN A 35 13.59 16.57 1.61
N THR A 36 13.53 15.58 0.70
CA THR A 36 14.04 15.68 -0.69
C THR A 36 13.50 14.49 -1.49
N THR A 37 12.73 14.81 -2.53
CA THR A 37 11.96 13.91 -3.39
C THR A 37 12.85 13.10 -4.32
N SER A 38 12.83 11.77 -4.19
CA SER A 38 13.59 10.82 -5.03
C SER A 38 12.70 9.91 -5.88
N ASP A 39 11.40 10.19 -5.99
CA ASP A 39 10.42 9.35 -6.71
C ASP A 39 10.02 9.90 -8.10
N GLY A 40 10.50 11.09 -8.49
CA GLY A 40 10.12 11.70 -9.77
C GLY A 40 8.63 12.11 -9.84
N LEU A 41 7.92 12.09 -8.71
CA LEU A 41 6.52 12.53 -8.64
C LEU A 41 6.50 14.03 -8.40
N THR A 42 5.74 14.76 -9.23
CA THR A 42 5.44 16.17 -8.98
C THR A 42 4.77 16.27 -7.62
N HIS A 43 5.49 16.78 -6.62
CA HIS A 43 4.90 17.11 -5.34
C HIS A 43 4.05 18.37 -5.53
N PRO A 44 2.73 18.29 -5.31
CA PRO A 44 1.96 19.48 -5.02
C PRO A 44 2.56 20.12 -3.76
N GLU A 45 2.32 21.42 -3.61
CA GLU A 45 2.50 22.19 -2.36
C GLU A 45 2.41 21.28 -1.13
N LYS A 46 3.40 21.35 -0.23
CA LYS A 46 3.61 20.44 0.91
C LYS A 46 2.30 20.18 1.66
N LEU A 47 1.61 19.10 1.29
CA LEU A 47 0.38 18.68 1.92
C LEU A 47 0.69 18.23 3.35
N SER A 48 -0.12 18.69 4.30
CA SER A 48 -0.13 18.21 5.68
C SER A 48 -1.40 17.42 5.91
N PHE A 49 -1.34 16.41 6.76
CA PHE A 49 -2.40 15.42 6.92
C PHE A 49 -2.76 15.25 8.39
N SER A 50 -4.06 15.20 8.66
CA SER A 50 -4.63 14.87 9.96
C SER A 50 -5.35 13.52 9.86
N VAL A 51 -4.88 12.51 10.60
CA VAL A 51 -5.44 11.15 10.55
C VAL A 51 -6.36 10.89 11.73
N ASN A 52 -7.55 10.37 11.45
CA ASN A 52 -8.55 9.94 12.41
C ASN A 52 -8.82 8.42 12.26
N CYS A 53 -8.36 7.65 13.24
CA CYS A 53 -8.54 6.20 13.29
C CYS A 53 -9.79 5.73 14.09
N SER A 54 -10.52 6.65 14.73
CA SER A 54 -11.59 6.31 15.70
C SER A 54 -13.00 6.22 15.10
N GLN A 55 -13.14 6.09 13.78
CA GLN A 55 -14.44 6.16 13.13
C GLN A 55 -15.32 4.91 13.35
N SER A 56 -16.34 5.14 14.19
CA SER A 56 -17.79 4.79 14.17
C SER A 56 -18.34 3.36 14.00
N ALA A 57 -17.54 2.30 14.02
CA ALA A 57 -18.05 0.99 14.44
C ALA A 57 -16.95 0.15 15.10
N ALA A 58 -17.24 -0.46 16.24
CA ALA A 58 -16.25 -1.13 17.07
C ALA A 58 -15.61 -2.35 16.38
N ASP A 59 -16.22 -2.89 15.32
CA ASP A 59 -15.83 -4.18 14.72
C ASP A 59 -15.89 -4.20 13.18
N ASP A 60 -15.92 -3.03 12.52
CA ASP A 60 -16.07 -2.94 11.06
C ASP A 60 -14.76 -2.46 10.40
N TYR A 61 -13.81 -3.39 10.26
CA TYR A 61 -12.49 -3.15 9.68
C TYR A 61 -12.37 -3.78 8.30
N GLY A 62 -11.72 -3.07 7.36
CA GLY A 62 -11.28 -3.68 6.11
C GLY A 62 -10.07 -4.59 6.36
N HIS A 63 -9.78 -5.52 5.46
CA HIS A 63 -8.52 -6.26 5.45
C HIS A 63 -7.33 -5.39 5.01
N GLY A 64 -6.18 -5.57 5.67
CA GLY A 64 -4.92 -4.93 5.30
C GLY A 64 -4.51 -5.14 3.84
N ASP A 65 -4.77 -6.33 3.28
CA ASP A 65 -4.54 -6.66 1.87
C ASP A 65 -5.23 -5.66 0.93
N GLY A 66 -6.48 -5.33 1.20
CA GLY A 66 -7.26 -4.42 0.35
C GLY A 66 -6.80 -2.97 0.41
N LEU A 67 -6.24 -2.53 1.55
CA LEU A 67 -5.61 -1.22 1.64
C LEU A 67 -4.33 -1.18 0.78
N LEU A 68 -3.49 -2.22 0.84
CA LEU A 68 -2.22 -2.25 0.11
C LEU A 68 -2.44 -2.39 -1.40
N ASP A 69 -3.37 -3.26 -1.81
CA ASP A 69 -3.80 -3.39 -3.20
C ASP A 69 -4.37 -2.08 -3.74
N GLY A 70 -5.23 -1.41 -2.97
CA GLY A 70 -5.78 -0.11 -3.30
C GLY A 70 -4.70 0.98 -3.43
N PHE A 71 -3.70 1.00 -2.56
CA PHE A 71 -2.53 1.88 -2.68
C PHE A 71 -1.77 1.64 -3.99
N HIS A 72 -1.45 0.39 -4.32
CA HIS A 72 -0.76 0.04 -5.56
C HIS A 72 -1.58 0.39 -6.80
N TYR A 73 -2.90 0.17 -6.76
CA TYR A 73 -3.82 0.58 -7.81
C TYR A 73 -3.75 2.11 -8.04
N LEU A 74 -3.87 2.91 -6.98
CA LEU A 74 -3.82 4.37 -7.05
C LEU A 74 -2.48 4.88 -7.60
N MET A 75 -1.37 4.27 -7.18
CA MET A 75 -0.02 4.65 -7.63
C MET A 75 0.18 4.46 -9.14
N ASN A 76 -0.47 3.46 -9.72
CA ASN A 76 -0.35 3.13 -11.14
C ASN A 76 -1.48 3.72 -12.00
N ARG A 77 -2.50 4.32 -11.39
CA ARG A 77 -3.63 4.88 -12.10
C ARG A 77 -3.31 6.25 -12.64
N ASN A 78 -3.45 6.41 -13.95
CA ASN A 78 -3.33 7.69 -14.63
C ASN A 78 -4.64 8.48 -14.55
N GLY A 79 -4.54 9.81 -14.70
CA GLY A 79 -5.68 10.72 -14.76
C GLY A 79 -5.91 11.47 -13.45
N LYS A 80 -7.03 12.20 -13.44
CA LYS A 80 -7.40 13.15 -12.37
C LYS A 80 -8.76 12.79 -11.79
N PRO A 81 -8.85 12.37 -10.52
CA PRO A 81 -10.13 12.13 -9.90
C PRO A 81 -10.85 13.45 -9.62
N GLY A 82 -12.15 13.48 -9.87
CA GLY A 82 -12.99 14.64 -9.59
C GLY A 82 -14.33 14.24 -8.99
N ASN A 83 -14.78 14.98 -7.99
CA ASN A 83 -16.03 14.75 -7.25
C ASN A 83 -16.79 16.07 -7.12
N ASP A 84 -18.11 15.96 -7.19
CA ASP A 84 -19.04 17.07 -6.97
C ASP A 84 -19.02 17.55 -5.50
N PRO A 85 -19.58 18.73 -5.19
CA PRO A 85 -19.65 19.22 -3.82
C PRO A 85 -20.30 18.22 -2.87
N ASN A 86 -19.78 18.09 -1.64
CA ASN A 86 -20.27 17.18 -0.60
C ASN A 86 -20.48 15.73 -1.06
N SER A 87 -19.59 15.21 -1.91
CA SER A 87 -19.73 13.87 -2.48
C SER A 87 -18.49 13.00 -2.25
N CYS A 88 -18.74 11.72 -2.01
CA CYS A 88 -17.72 10.69 -1.89
C CYS A 88 -17.81 9.72 -3.06
N GLY A 89 -16.66 9.37 -3.62
CA GLY A 89 -16.53 8.38 -4.67
C GLY A 89 -15.76 7.17 -4.17
N ARG A 90 -16.28 5.96 -4.43
CA ARG A 90 -15.51 4.72 -4.23
C ARG A 90 -14.41 4.65 -5.30
N ILE A 91 -13.16 4.62 -4.87
CA ILE A 91 -12.00 4.59 -5.78
C ILE A 91 -11.50 3.17 -5.99
N SER A 92 -11.44 2.37 -4.92
CA SER A 92 -11.13 0.94 -4.97
C SER A 92 -11.98 0.17 -3.94
N CYS A 93 -12.19 -1.11 -4.23
CA CYS A 93 -12.78 -2.07 -3.30
C CYS A 93 -12.13 -3.44 -3.57
N ALA A 94 -11.39 -3.96 -2.61
CA ALA A 94 -10.80 -5.29 -2.66
C ALA A 94 -10.68 -5.85 -1.25
N TYR A 95 -10.82 -7.17 -1.08
CA TYR A 95 -10.71 -7.85 0.22
C TYR A 95 -11.60 -7.21 1.30
N ASP A 96 -12.83 -6.84 0.94
CA ASP A 96 -13.77 -6.09 1.79
C ASP A 96 -13.22 -4.81 2.41
N THR A 97 -12.23 -4.20 1.76
CA THR A 97 -11.67 -2.88 2.08
C THR A 97 -11.97 -1.92 0.95
N THR A 98 -12.63 -0.83 1.29
CA THR A 98 -12.92 0.26 0.37
C THR A 98 -12.03 1.45 0.67
N ILE A 99 -11.42 1.99 -0.38
CA ILE A 99 -10.83 3.33 -0.36
C ILE A 99 -11.82 4.29 -1.02
N GLN A 100 -12.29 5.27 -0.25
CA GLN A 100 -13.14 6.36 -0.73
C GLN A 100 -12.37 7.67 -0.69
N TRP A 101 -12.63 8.52 -1.68
CA TRP A 101 -12.20 9.91 -1.66
C TRP A 101 -13.44 10.80 -1.61
N CYS A 102 -13.45 11.78 -0.71
CA CYS A 102 -14.57 12.66 -0.45
C CYS A 102 -14.17 14.11 -0.72
N ASN A 103 -14.98 14.80 -1.52
CA ASN A 103 -14.97 16.24 -1.61
C ASN A 103 -15.90 16.79 -0.51
N ASN A 104 -15.30 17.39 0.50
CA ASN A 104 -16.00 17.95 1.66
C ASN A 104 -16.34 19.43 1.46
N ASP A 105 -15.92 20.04 0.34
CA ASP A 105 -16.35 21.38 -0.06
C ASP A 105 -17.86 21.34 -0.39
N ALA A 106 -18.62 22.24 0.23
CA ALA A 106 -20.06 22.28 0.08
C ALA A 106 -20.55 22.92 -1.21
N SER A 107 -19.70 23.65 -1.93
CA SER A 107 -20.08 24.51 -3.05
C SER A 107 -19.33 24.20 -4.34
N ASN A 108 -18.08 23.76 -4.26
CA ASN A 108 -17.22 23.64 -5.44
C ASN A 108 -16.93 22.18 -5.79
N ARG A 109 -17.04 21.85 -7.08
CA ARG A 109 -16.47 20.61 -7.60
C ARG A 109 -14.97 20.66 -7.39
N LYS A 110 -14.40 19.58 -6.86
CA LYS A 110 -12.96 19.44 -6.70
C LYS A 110 -12.42 18.39 -7.66
N GLU A 111 -11.28 18.68 -8.26
CA GLU A 111 -10.50 17.75 -9.06
C GLU A 111 -9.07 17.75 -8.52
N LEU A 112 -8.54 16.57 -8.24
CA LEU A 112 -7.15 16.43 -7.82
C LEU A 112 -6.25 16.32 -9.04
N GLU A 113 -5.02 16.75 -8.87
CA GLU A 113 -3.97 16.70 -9.88
C GLU A 113 -3.60 15.28 -10.32
N SER A 114 -3.81 14.28 -9.46
CA SER A 114 -3.53 12.87 -9.75
C SER A 114 -4.12 11.90 -8.72
N TYR A 115 -4.25 10.62 -9.06
CA TYR A 115 -4.63 9.56 -8.10
C TYR A 115 -3.53 9.29 -7.04
N GLN A 116 -2.28 9.59 -7.36
CA GLN A 116 -1.13 9.40 -6.48
C GLN A 116 -1.25 10.25 -5.19
N VAL A 117 -2.02 11.33 -5.23
CA VAL A 117 -2.26 12.21 -4.07
C VAL A 117 -3.18 11.54 -3.06
N ILE A 118 -4.18 10.80 -3.55
CA ILE A 118 -5.00 9.91 -2.72
C ILE A 118 -4.11 8.79 -2.15
N ALA A 119 -3.22 8.21 -2.96
CA ALA A 119 -2.31 7.16 -2.51
C ALA A 119 -1.40 7.61 -1.35
N ARG A 120 -0.89 8.84 -1.41
CA ARG A 120 -0.13 9.44 -0.30
C ARG A 120 -0.96 9.55 0.97
N ALA A 121 -2.20 10.01 0.86
CA ALA A 121 -3.12 10.09 2.00
C ALA A 121 -3.40 8.70 2.61
N VAL A 122 -3.60 7.67 1.78
CA VAL A 122 -3.74 6.27 2.24
C VAL A 122 -2.52 5.80 3.04
N MET A 123 -1.31 6.20 2.63
CA MET A 123 -0.09 5.87 3.37
C MET A 123 -0.02 6.52 4.75
N GLU A 124 -0.65 7.67 4.94
CA GLU A 124 -0.77 8.27 6.28
C GLU A 124 -1.62 7.39 7.20
N ILE A 125 -2.70 6.78 6.70
CA ILE A 125 -3.48 5.79 7.47
C ILE A 125 -2.64 4.55 7.78
N PHE A 126 -1.94 4.01 6.77
CA PHE A 126 -1.08 2.83 6.92
C PHE A 126 -0.04 2.99 8.04
N GLN A 127 0.57 4.17 8.16
CA GLN A 127 1.64 4.42 9.13
C GLN A 127 1.14 4.58 10.58
N GLN A 128 -0.16 4.81 10.79
CA GLN A 128 -0.72 5.01 12.14
C GLN A 128 -1.12 3.68 12.76
N LYS A 129 -0.35 3.22 13.75
CA LYS A 129 -0.66 1.97 14.49
C LYS A 129 -2.08 1.95 15.08
N SER A 130 -2.61 3.10 15.47
CA SER A 130 -3.98 3.24 15.99
C SER A 130 -5.09 2.98 14.97
N CYS A 131 -4.79 2.99 13.67
CA CYS A 131 -5.71 2.67 12.58
C CYS A 131 -5.83 1.16 12.33
N TRP A 132 -5.02 0.34 13.01
CA TRP A 132 -4.99 -1.10 12.83
C TRP A 132 -5.58 -1.84 14.04
N GLN A 133 -6.31 -2.91 13.76
CA GLN A 133 -6.78 -3.89 14.72
C GLN A 133 -5.98 -5.18 14.58
N ASN A 134 -5.48 -5.72 15.70
CA ASN A 134 -4.65 -6.93 15.74
C ASN A 134 -3.39 -6.81 14.86
N PHE A 135 -2.79 -5.61 14.83
CA PHE A 135 -1.58 -5.37 14.04
C PHE A 135 -0.40 -6.18 14.57
N ASP A 136 0.09 -7.07 13.72
CA ASP A 136 1.34 -7.80 13.88
C ASP A 136 2.29 -7.35 12.76
N ASP A 137 3.47 -6.85 13.12
CA ASP A 137 4.47 -6.35 12.17
C ASP A 137 4.87 -7.42 11.15
N ASP A 138 4.78 -8.71 11.52
CA ASP A 138 5.11 -9.84 10.66
C ASP A 138 3.93 -10.29 9.76
N ASN A 139 2.70 -9.84 10.04
CA ASN A 139 1.49 -10.31 9.35
C ASN A 139 0.33 -9.29 9.34
N TYR A 140 0.59 -8.08 8.86
CA TYR A 140 -0.44 -7.02 8.75
C TYR A 140 -1.55 -7.32 7.73
N MET A 141 -1.37 -8.29 6.82
CA MET A 141 -2.36 -8.65 5.80
C MET A 141 -3.68 -9.16 6.40
N ASN A 142 -3.58 -9.88 7.52
CA ASN A 142 -4.74 -10.39 8.27
C ASN A 142 -5.24 -9.42 9.35
N ALA A 143 -4.60 -8.26 9.48
CA ALA A 143 -5.03 -7.23 10.42
C ALA A 143 -6.21 -6.45 9.84
N GLY A 144 -7.09 -6.00 10.73
CA GLY A 144 -8.14 -5.05 10.39
C GLY A 144 -7.55 -3.66 10.23
N VAL A 145 -8.01 -2.88 9.26
CA VAL A 145 -7.61 -1.48 9.07
C VAL A 145 -8.81 -0.59 8.81
N LYS A 146 -8.78 0.60 9.41
CA LYS A 146 -9.73 1.67 9.12
C LYS A 146 -9.14 3.02 9.47
N GLY A 147 -9.64 4.06 8.81
CA GLY A 147 -9.29 5.42 9.15
C GLY A 147 -9.81 6.41 8.14
N GLU A 148 -9.80 7.68 8.52
CA GLU A 148 -9.98 8.80 7.61
C GLU A 148 -8.81 9.74 7.75
N VAL A 149 -8.30 10.22 6.63
CA VAL A 149 -7.27 11.25 6.57
C VAL A 149 -7.86 12.49 5.95
N PHE A 150 -7.66 13.61 6.63
CA PHE A 150 -8.01 14.95 6.19
C PHE A 150 -6.74 15.65 5.70
N VAL A 151 -6.86 16.43 4.64
CA VAL A 151 -5.75 17.25 4.17
C VAL A 151 -5.89 18.65 4.76
N ASP A 152 -4.89 19.08 5.53
CA ASP A 152 -4.97 20.32 6.28
C ASP A 152 -5.10 21.52 5.33
N GLY A 153 -6.06 22.40 5.64
CA GLY A 153 -6.36 23.56 4.80
C GLY A 153 -7.05 23.20 3.48
N GLN A 154 -7.53 21.97 3.33
CA GLN A 154 -8.24 21.51 2.14
C GLN A 154 -9.56 20.83 2.54
N ASP A 155 -10.63 21.13 1.80
CA ASP A 155 -11.95 20.56 2.06
C ASP A 155 -12.13 19.20 1.35
N TRP A 156 -11.24 18.24 1.61
CA TRP A 156 -11.38 16.87 1.13
C TRP A 156 -10.68 15.87 2.03
N SER A 157 -11.10 14.61 1.96
CA SER A 157 -10.58 13.52 2.78
C SER A 157 -10.53 12.19 2.04
N VAL A 158 -9.80 11.23 2.61
CA VAL A 158 -9.75 9.84 2.14
C VAL A 158 -10.11 8.92 3.28
N LYS A 159 -10.99 7.97 3.02
CA LYS A 159 -11.46 6.98 4.00
C LYS A 159 -11.03 5.59 3.58
N VAL A 160 -10.58 4.82 4.55
CA VAL A 160 -10.41 3.37 4.47
C VAL A 160 -11.43 2.77 5.41
N ILE A 161 -12.36 2.01 4.86
CA ILE A 161 -13.49 1.42 5.60
C ILE A 161 -13.70 -0.02 5.17
N HIS A 162 -14.37 -0.79 6.02
CA HIS A 162 -14.96 -2.05 5.61
C HIS A 162 -16.12 -1.80 4.64
N GLN A 163 -16.20 -2.60 3.58
CA GLN A 163 -17.39 -2.67 2.73
C GLN A 163 -17.37 -3.97 1.94
N ASN A 164 -18.52 -4.64 1.81
CA ASN A 164 -18.64 -5.81 0.95
C ASN A 164 -18.36 -5.44 -0.53
N CYS A 165 -17.25 -5.95 -1.06
CA CYS A 165 -16.81 -5.63 -2.43
C CYS A 165 -17.52 -6.42 -3.53
N ALA A 166 -18.33 -7.43 -3.19
CA ALA A 166 -19.16 -8.12 -4.16
C ALA A 166 -20.35 -7.27 -4.64
N VAL A 167 -20.67 -6.18 -3.93
CA VAL A 167 -21.75 -5.26 -4.31
C VAL A 167 -21.17 -4.10 -5.13
N PRO A 168 -21.67 -3.87 -6.37
CA PRO A 168 -21.26 -2.71 -7.16
C PRO A 168 -21.62 -1.38 -6.45
N ALA A 169 -20.82 -0.34 -6.72
CA ALA A 169 -21.00 1.00 -6.15
C ALA A 169 -22.14 1.76 -6.85
#